data_AF-A0A6A0AAR9-F1
#
_entry.id   AF-A0A6A0AAR9-F1
#
_cell.length_a   1.000
_cell.length_b   1.000
_cell.length_c   1.000
_cell.angle_alpha   90.00
_cell.angle_beta   90.00
_cell.angle_gamma   90.00
#
_symmetry.space_group_name_H-M   'P 1'
#
loop_
_entity.id
_entity.type
_entity.pdbx_description
1 polymer ?
#
loop_
_entity_poly.entity_id
_entity_poly.type
_entity_poly.pdbx_seq_one_letter_code
_entity_poly.pdbx_strand_id
1 'polypeptide(L)' 'MRYPELTGASLQHLNLPKDCKDGYSTSRTCEMSLSNHSGIDFRGIVYLVDEATTTKKAATASV' A
#
# COMPACT_ATOMS: atom_id res chain seq x y z
N MET A 1 -2.54 -14.96 -7.73
CA MET A 1 -3.70 -15.40 -6.92
C MET A 1 -4.43 -16.51 -7.66
N ARG A 2 -4.80 -17.61 -7.02
CA ARG A 2 -5.36 -18.78 -7.73
C ARG A 2 -6.86 -18.66 -8.04
N TYR A 3 -7.60 -17.88 -7.25
CA TYR A 3 -9.05 -17.64 -7.39
C TYR A 3 -9.33 -16.14 -7.18
N PRO A 4 -9.36 -15.32 -8.25
CA PRO A 4 -9.61 -13.88 -8.13
C PRO A 4 -10.99 -13.57 -7.55
N GLU A 5 -12.01 -14.39 -7.81
CA GLU A 5 -13.37 -14.27 -7.31
C GLU A 5 -13.44 -14.33 -5.77
N LEU A 6 -12.62 -15.17 -5.14
CA LEU A 6 -12.58 -15.30 -3.69
C LEU A 6 -11.97 -14.06 -3.05
N THR A 7 -10.95 -13.49 -3.70
CA THR A 7 -10.30 -12.26 -3.22
C THR A 7 -11.20 -11.06 -3.44
N GLY A 8 -11.88 -10.99 -4.59
CA GLY A 8 -12.89 -9.97 -4.87
C GLY A 8 -14.01 -9.99 -3.84
N ALA A 9 -14.55 -11.18 -3.50
CA ALA A 9 -15.55 -11.32 -2.43
C ALA A 9 -14.99 -10.92 -1.06
N SER A 10 -13.73 -11.22 -0.77
CA SER A 10 -13.10 -10.85 0.52
C SER A 10 -12.86 -9.34 0.64
N LEU A 11 -12.60 -8.66 -0.46
CA LEU A 11 -12.29 -7.23 -0.53
C LEU A 11 -13.47 -6.36 -0.99
N GLN A 12 -14.66 -6.93 -1.20
CA GLN A 12 -15.83 -6.22 -1.74
C GLN A 12 -16.32 -5.05 -0.86
N HIS A 13 -15.97 -5.07 0.43
CA HIS A 13 -16.30 -4.02 1.40
C HIS A 13 -15.09 -3.19 1.82
N LEU A 14 -13.97 -3.32 1.10
CA LEU A 14 -12.78 -2.52 1.37
C LEU A 14 -13.11 -1.04 1.14
N ASN A 15 -13.06 -0.26 2.22
CA ASN A 15 -13.29 1.17 2.19
C ASN A 15 -12.02 1.87 2.69
N LEU A 16 -11.37 2.59 1.79
CA LEU A 16 -10.17 3.36 2.11
C LEU A 16 -10.53 4.81 2.43
N PRO A 17 -9.81 5.46 3.36
CA PRO A 17 -9.91 6.91 3.56
C PRO A 17 -9.68 7.65 2.24
N LYS A 18 -10.41 8.76 2.02
CA LYS A 18 -10.32 9.56 0.78
C LYS A 18 -8.91 10.10 0.49
N ASP A 19 -8.09 10.28 1.52
CA ASP A 19 -6.72 10.79 1.41
C ASP A 19 -5.66 9.68 1.62
N CYS A 20 -6.06 8.41 1.48
CA CYS A 20 -5.12 7.30 1.55
C CYS A 20 -4.27 7.28 0.26
N LYS A 21 -2.97 7.58 0.39
CA LYS A 21 -2.01 7.61 -0.73
C LYS A 21 -1.13 6.38 -0.80
N ASP A 22 -0.91 5.72 0.34
CA ASP A 22 0.02 4.61 0.48
C ASP A 22 -0.59 3.50 1.34
N GLY A 23 -0.50 2.27 0.86
CA GLY A 23 -0.84 1.05 1.60
C GLY A 23 0.40 0.23 1.90
N TYR A 24 0.38 -0.52 3.00
CA TYR A 24 1.48 -1.43 3.36
C TYR A 24 0.98 -2.82 3.72
N SER A 25 1.77 -3.84 3.38
CA SER A 25 1.51 -5.23 3.77
C SER A 25 2.80 -5.98 4.11
N THR A 26 2.68 -7.10 4.80
CA THR A 26 3.80 -8.01 5.11
C THR A 26 3.91 -9.17 4.14
N SER A 27 2.92 -9.35 3.26
CA SER A 27 2.90 -10.43 2.28
C SER A 27 2.80 -9.87 0.87
N ARG A 28 3.77 -10.22 0.02
CA ARG A 28 3.80 -9.81 -1.39
C ARG A 28 2.53 -10.18 -2.15
N THR A 29 1.90 -11.30 -1.79
CA THR A 29 0.62 -11.69 -2.43
C THR A 29 -0.49 -10.74 -2.03
N CYS A 30 -0.56 -10.30 -0.78
CA CYS A 30 -1.54 -9.32 -0.32
C CYS A 30 -1.28 -7.93 -0.91
N GLU A 31 -0.02 -7.53 -1.08
CA GLU A 31 0.34 -6.27 -1.77
C GLU A 31 -0.28 -6.24 -3.16
N MET A 32 -0.02 -7.25 -3.98
CA MET A 32 -0.57 -7.34 -5.34
C MET A 32 -2.10 -7.30 -5.35
N SER A 33 -2.75 -8.02 -4.44
CA SER A 33 -4.20 -8.11 -4.37
C SER A 33 -4.86 -6.82 -3.92
N LEU A 34 -4.34 -6.21 -2.86
CA LEU A 34 -4.87 -4.96 -2.34
C LEU A 34 -4.64 -3.85 -3.36
N SER A 35 -3.48 -3.77 -4.00
CA SER A 35 -3.25 -2.79 -5.07
C SER A 35 -4.24 -2.95 -6.21
N ASN A 36 -4.45 -4.19 -6.68
CA ASN A 36 -5.37 -4.47 -7.78
C ASN A 36 -6.84 -4.15 -7.45
N HIS A 37 -7.25 -4.32 -6.19
CA HIS A 37 -8.65 -4.13 -5.78
C HIS A 37 -8.96 -2.73 -5.24
N SER A 38 -7.97 -2.01 -4.72
CA SER A 38 -8.18 -0.71 -4.06
C SER A 38 -7.81 0.51 -4.91
N GLY A 39 -7.03 0.31 -5.99
CA GLY A 39 -6.59 1.40 -6.87
C GLY A 39 -5.49 2.29 -6.29
N ILE A 40 -4.93 1.94 -5.13
CA ILE A 40 -3.72 2.57 -4.56
C ILE A 40 -2.59 1.56 -4.47
N ASP A 41 -1.34 2.02 -4.44
CA ASP A 41 -0.20 1.13 -4.35
C ASP A 41 0.02 0.63 -2.91
N PHE A 42 -0.02 -0.69 -2.74
CA PHE A 42 0.44 -1.39 -1.55
C PHE A 42 1.88 -1.86 -1.72
N ARG A 43 2.72 -1.60 -0.69
CA ARG A 43 4.14 -1.95 -0.66
C ARG A 43 4.50 -2.75 0.60
N GLY A 44 5.62 -3.44 0.57
CA GLY A 44 6.15 -4.13 1.75
C GLY A 44 6.37 -3.16 2.92
N ILE A 45 5.93 -3.50 4.13
CA ILE A 45 6.08 -2.63 5.31
C ILE A 45 7.54 -2.28 5.64
N VAL A 46 8.50 -3.08 5.17
CA VAL A 46 9.93 -2.81 5.31
C VAL A 46 10.31 -1.50 4.61
N TYR A 47 9.66 -1.12 3.51
CA TYR A 47 9.91 0.17 2.86
C TYR A 47 9.57 1.35 3.77
N LEU A 48 8.44 1.28 4.49
CA LEU A 48 8.08 2.32 5.46
C LEU A 48 9.12 2.44 6.58
N VAL A 49 9.66 1.31 7.04
CA VAL A 49 10.70 1.28 8.09
C VAL A 49 12.01 1.88 7.55
N ASP A 50 12.39 1.55 6.32
CA ASP A 50 13.57 2.13 5.67
C ASP A 50 13.41 3.66 5.52
N GLU A 51 12.28 4.13 4.99
CA GLU A 51 11.95 5.55 4.88
C GLU A 51 12.00 6.27 6.24
N ALA A 52 11.46 5.65 7.29
CA ALA A 52 11.45 6.22 8.65
C ALA A 52 12.82 6.23 9.33
N THR A 53 13.77 5.40 8.88
CA THR A 53 15.12 5.31 9.43
C THR A 53 16.16 6.03 8.58
N THR A 54 15.82 6.39 7.34
CA THR A 54 16.65 7.28 6.51
C THR A 54 16.71 8.68 7.11
N THR A 55 17.86 9.35 6.96
CA THR A 55 17.98 10.75 7.36
C THR A 55 16.99 11.58 6.55
N LYS A 56 16.11 12.31 7.25
CA LYS A 56 15.12 13.19 6.62
C LYS A 56 15.87 14.13 5.65
N LYS A 57 15.69 13.92 4.36
CA LYS A 57 16.22 14.81 3.33
C LYS A 57 15.69 16.20 3.68
N ALA A 58 16.59 17.12 4.02
CA ALA A 58 16.22 18.48 4.37
C ALA A 58 15.30 18.99 3.26
N ALA A 59 14.05 19.31 3.63
CA ALA A 59 13.07 19.78 2.69
C ALA A 59 13.70 20.95 1.94
N THR A 60 13.96 20.76 0.64
CA THR A 60 14.38 21.84 -0.23
C THR A 60 13.25 22.85 -0.23
N ALA A 61 13.40 23.88 0.60
CA ALA A 61 12.62 25.09 0.54
C ALA A 61 12.73 25.61 -0.90
N SER A 62 11.66 25.44 -1.65
CA SER A 62 11.53 25.99 -2.99
C SER A 62 11.44 27.50 -2.84
N VAL A 63 12.46 28.17 -3.39
CA VAL A 63 12.46 29.59 -3.77
C VAL A 63 11.25 29.91 -4.65
#